data_AF-A0A3C1KXG5-F1
#
_entry.id   AF-A0A3C1KXG5-F1
#
_cell.length_a   1.000
_cell.length_b   1.000
_cell.length_c   1.000
_cell.angle_alpha   90.00
_cell.angle_beta   90.00
_cell.angle_gamma   90.00
#
_symmetry.space_group_name_H-M   'P 1'
#
loop_
_entity.id
_entity.type
_entity.pdbx_description
1 polymer ?
#
loop_
_entity_poly.entity_id
_entity_poly.type
_entity_poly.pdbx_seq_one_letter_code
_entity_poly.pdbx_strand_id
1 'polypeptide(L)'
;MRELLREVLEVLDRHHGADALERSHLQAMRRLANMPGDPTRRDYWDPGHFTASAFVVSPDRSSLLLIKHKKLGRWLQPGGHIEAEDTTVESAARR
;
A
#
# COMPACT_ATOMS: atom_id res chain seq x y z
N MET A 1 -12.49 7.43 6.07
CA MET A 1 -12.91 6.05 5.71
C MET A 1 -13.30 5.89 4.24
N ARG A 2 -14.49 6.35 3.79
CA ARG A 2 -14.88 6.26 2.36
C ARG A 2 -13.93 7.02 1.42
N GLU A 3 -13.28 8.07 1.92
CA GLU A 3 -12.35 8.89 1.14
C GLU A 3 -11.03 8.16 0.85
N LEU A 4 -10.45 7.46 1.84
CA LEU A 4 -9.25 6.65 1.64
C LEU A 4 -9.48 5.52 0.62
N LEU A 5 -10.61 4.82 0.72
CA LEU A 5 -10.93 3.77 -0.25
C LEU A 5 -11.11 4.34 -1.67
N ARG A 6 -11.66 5.55 -1.79
CA ARG A 6 -11.75 6.26 -3.07
C ARG A 6 -10.35 6.59 -3.61
N GLU A 7 -9.46 7.12 -2.77
CA GLU A 7 -8.08 7.40 -3.16
C GLU A 7 -7.35 6.12 -3.62
N VAL A 8 -7.53 5.00 -2.92
CA VAL A 8 -6.99 3.69 -3.35
C VAL A 8 -7.50 3.31 -4.74
N LEU A 9 -8.81 3.43 -5.00
CA LEU A 9 -9.37 3.14 -6.32
C LEU A 9 -8.80 4.07 -7.40
N GLU A 10 -8.65 5.37 -7.11
CA GLU A 10 -8.06 6.35 -8.03
C GLU A 10 -6.58 6.07 -8.35
N VAL A 11 -5.81 5.57 -7.37
CA VAL A 11 -4.43 5.13 -7.59
C VAL A 11 -4.41 3.87 -8.45
N LEU A 12 -5.26 2.88 -8.14
CA LEU A 12 -5.36 1.66 -8.92
C LEU A 12 -5.78 1.92 -10.38
N ASP A 13 -6.68 2.88 -10.61
CA ASP A 13 -7.17 3.30 -11.94
C ASP A 13 -6.11 3.95 -12.81
N ARG A 14 -5.16 4.66 -12.20
CA ARG A 14 -4.05 5.30 -12.91
C ARG A 14 -2.88 4.36 -13.15
N HIS A 15 -2.79 3.24 -12.42
CA HIS A 15 -1.65 2.34 -12.48
C HIS A 15 -1.82 1.23 -13.53
N HIS A 16 -0.77 1.03 -14.32
CA HIS A 16 -0.71 -0.05 -15.31
C HIS A 16 0.37 -1.05 -14.90
N GLY A 17 -0.01 -2.31 -14.70
CA GLY A 17 0.92 -3.35 -14.26
C GLY A 17 2.02 -3.61 -15.28
N ALA A 18 3.27 -3.53 -14.82
CA ALA A 18 4.49 -3.68 -15.60
C ALA A 18 4.61 -5.08 -16.23
N ASP A 19 4.09 -6.10 -15.56
CA ASP A 19 4.11 -7.49 -16.02
C ASP A 19 2.79 -8.24 -15.72
N ALA A 20 2.73 -9.51 -16.11
CA ALA A 20 1.54 -10.34 -15.92
C ALA A 20 1.23 -10.59 -14.44
N LEU A 21 2.26 -10.68 -13.60
CA LEU A 21 2.13 -10.92 -12.17
C LEU A 21 1.50 -9.68 -11.51
N GLU A 22 2.04 -8.50 -11.75
CA GLU A 22 1.50 -7.26 -11.21
C GLU A 22 0.08 -7.00 -11.72
N ARG A 23 -0.22 -7.27 -13.00
CA ARG A 23 -1.59 -7.16 -13.52
C ARG A 23 -2.57 -8.06 -12.77
N SER A 24 -2.14 -9.27 -12.37
CA SER A 24 -2.98 -10.17 -11.57
C SER A 24 -3.20 -9.64 -10.14
N HIS A 25 -2.17 -9.04 -9.53
CA HIS A 25 -2.29 -8.38 -8.23
C HIS A 25 -3.24 -7.18 -8.29
N LEU A 26 -3.15 -6.34 -9.33
CA LEU A 26 -4.06 -5.21 -9.51
C LEU A 26 -5.51 -5.67 -9.66
N GLN A 27 -5.77 -6.76 -10.38
CA GLN A 27 -7.11 -7.33 -10.44
C GLN A 27 -7.61 -7.82 -9.08
N ALA A 28 -6.75 -8.45 -8.26
CA ALA A 28 -7.10 -8.89 -6.92
C ALA A 28 -7.39 -7.69 -5.98
N MET A 29 -6.54 -6.66 -6.01
CA MET A 29 -6.74 -5.42 -5.26
C MET A 29 -8.05 -4.73 -5.63
N ARG A 30 -8.41 -4.71 -6.91
CA ARG A 30 -9.69 -4.16 -7.38
C ARG A 30 -10.88 -4.96 -6.88
N ARG A 31 -10.79 -6.29 -6.86
CA ARG A 31 -11.85 -7.14 -6.28
C ARG A 31 -12.01 -6.82 -4.81
N LEU A 32 -10.91 -6.74 -4.06
CA LEU A 32 -10.92 -6.37 -2.64
C LEU A 32 -11.56 -5.00 -2.40
N ALA A 33 -11.19 -3.98 -3.16
CA ALA A 33 -11.73 -2.63 -3.03
C ALA A 33 -13.26 -2.54 -3.28
N ASN A 34 -13.82 -3.50 -4.02
CA ASN A 34 -15.25 -3.57 -4.32
C ASN A 34 -16.02 -4.52 -3.38
N MET A 35 -15.36 -5.16 -2.41
CA MET A 35 -16.04 -6.02 -1.43
C MET A 35 -16.78 -5.22 -0.36
N PRO A 36 -17.80 -5.80 0.28
CA PRO A 36 -18.45 -5.19 1.44
C PRO A 36 -17.47 -4.94 2.59
N GLY A 37 -17.65 -3.81 3.26
CA GLY A 37 -16.83 -3.40 4.40
C GLY A 37 -15.81 -2.34 4.02
N ASP A 38 -14.70 -2.31 4.75
CA ASP A 38 -13.68 -1.30 4.59
C ASP A 38 -12.28 -1.94 4.65
N PRO A 39 -11.70 -2.25 3.49
CA PRO A 39 -10.39 -2.89 3.41
C PRO A 39 -9.25 -1.90 3.67
N THR A 40 -9.49 -0.64 4.05
CA THR A 40 -8.42 0.27 4.50
C THR A 40 -8.07 0.06 5.97
N ARG A 41 -8.91 -0.63 6.75
CA ARG A 41 -8.67 -0.87 8.17
C ARG A 41 -7.79 -2.09 8.38
N ARG A 42 -6.80 -1.95 9.27
CA ARG A 42 -5.92 -3.05 9.70
C ARG A 42 -6.61 -4.26 10.33
N ASP A 43 -7.83 -4.09 10.84
CA ASP A 43 -8.63 -5.16 11.45
C ASP A 43 -9.59 -5.84 10.46
N TYR A 44 -9.53 -5.46 9.17
CA TYR A 44 -10.20 -6.15 8.10
C TYR A 44 -9.31 -7.30 7.60
N TRP A 45 -9.52 -8.49 8.17
CA TRP A 45 -8.63 -9.66 7.99
C TRP A 45 -8.94 -10.51 6.76
N ASP A 46 -10.22 -10.66 6.42
CA ASP A 46 -10.68 -11.51 5.33
C ASP A 46 -11.46 -10.69 4.30
N PRO A 47 -11.06 -10.69 3.01
CA PRO A 47 -9.89 -11.39 2.45
C PRO A 47 -8.55 -10.66 2.64
N GLY A 48 -8.53 -9.50 3.30
CA GLY A 48 -7.31 -8.74 3.62
C GLY A 48 -7.50 -7.24 3.49
N HIS A 49 -6.50 -6.45 3.87
CA HIS A 49 -6.56 -4.99 3.84
C HIS A 49 -5.38 -4.35 3.11
N PHE A 50 -5.55 -3.09 2.73
CA PHE A 50 -4.53 -2.28 2.09
C PHE A 50 -3.46 -1.83 3.08
N THR A 51 -2.23 -1.79 2.59
CA THR A 51 -1.07 -1.22 3.28
C THR A 51 -0.45 -0.13 2.41
N ALA A 52 0.28 0.77 3.03
CA ALA A 52 0.98 1.86 2.37
C ALA A 52 2.48 1.72 2.64
N SER A 53 3.31 1.92 1.62
CA SER A 53 4.77 1.81 1.71
C SER A 53 5.44 2.88 0.87
N ALA A 54 6.69 3.21 1.18
CA ALA A 54 7.44 4.24 0.48
C ALA A 54 8.79 3.71 -0.01
N PHE A 55 9.14 4.07 -1.25
CA PHE A 55 10.51 3.97 -1.74
C PHE A 55 11.18 5.34 -1.59
N VAL A 56 11.95 5.51 -0.51
CA VAL A 56 12.66 6.76 -0.22
C VAL A 56 14.01 6.75 -0.92
N VAL A 57 14.14 7.55 -1.98
CA VAL A 57 15.34 7.64 -2.80
C VAL A 57 16.20 8.84 -2.40
N SER A 58 17.52 8.72 -2.54
CA SER A 58 18.43 9.86 -2.43
C SER A 58 18.12 10.92 -3.49
N PRO A 59 18.49 12.21 -3.29
CA PRO A 59 18.20 13.27 -4.25
C PRO A 59 18.71 13.01 -5.67
N ASP A 60 19.85 12.33 -5.79
CA ASP A 60 20.49 11.91 -7.05
C ASP A 60 19.93 10.58 -7.59
N ARG A 61 19.01 9.92 -6.87
CA ARG A 61 18.40 8.61 -7.17
C ARG A 61 19.40 7.45 -7.27
N SER A 62 20.60 7.60 -6.71
CA SER A 62 21.62 6.54 -6.69
C SER A 62 21.44 5.53 -5.55
N SER A 63 20.70 5.89 -4.52
CA SER A 63 20.52 5.09 -3.31
C SER A 63 19.06 5.03 -2.86
N LEU A 64 18.69 3.93 -2.22
CA LEU A 64 17.36 3.71 -1.63
C LEU A 64 17.51 3.44 -0.12
N LEU A 65 16.70 4.10 0.69
CA LEU A 65 16.59 3.81 2.13
C LEU A 65 15.83 2.49 2.34
N LEU A 66 16.43 1.58 3.11
CA LEU A 66 15.82 0.32 3.54
C LEU A 66 15.96 0.13 5.05
N ILE A 67 15.00 -0.56 5.65
CA ILE A 67 15.00 -0.96 7.06
C ILE A 67 15.50 -2.39 7.18
N LYS A 68 16.50 -2.63 8.04
CA LYS A 68 16.94 -3.98 8.41
C LYS A 68 15.98 -4.57 9.45
N HIS A 69 15.04 -5.37 9.01
CA HIS A 69 13.99 -5.92 9.86
C HIS A 69 14.53 -6.97 10.85
N LYS A 70 14.56 -6.63 12.14
CA LYS A 70 15.19 -7.46 13.20
C LYS A 70 14.69 -8.91 13.25
N LYS A 71 13.37 -9.12 13.13
CA LYS A 71 12.77 -10.47 13.20
C LYS A 71 12.91 -11.29 11.92
N LEU A 72 12.94 -10.63 10.76
CA LEU A 72 12.91 -11.31 9.46
C LEU A 72 14.33 -11.48 8.89
N GLY A 73 15.30 -10.72 9.39
CA GLY A 73 16.67 -10.73 8.87
C GLY A 73 16.77 -10.21 7.43
N ARG A 74 15.82 -9.37 6.98
CA ARG A 74 15.72 -8.86 5.61
C ARG A 74 15.79 -7.33 5.57
N TRP A 75 16.24 -6.80 4.45
CA TRP A 75 16.10 -5.39 4.11
C TRP A 75 14.77 -5.17 3.41
N LEU A 76 13.97 -4.22 3.90
CA LEU A 76 12.62 -3.93 3.40
C LEU A 76 12.42 -2.42 3.26
N GLN A 77 11.55 -2.01 2.36
CA GLN A 77 11.07 -0.63 2.30
C GLN A 77 10.30 -0.26 3.58
N PRO A 78 10.32 1.02 4.02
CA PRO A 78 9.42 1.50 5.06
C PRO A 78 7.96 1.43 4.60
N GLY A 79 7.06 1.19 5.56
CA GLY A 79 5.62 1.10 5.31
C GLY A 79 4.87 0.38 6.43
N GLY A 80 3.56 0.29 6.30
CA GLY A 80 2.68 -0.34 7.28
C GLY A 80 1.20 -0.24 6.94
N HIS A 81 0.37 -0.44 7.95
CA HIS A 81 -1.07 -0.29 7.82
C HIS A 81 -1.47 1.17 7.67
N ILE A 82 -2.61 1.39 7.00
CA ILE A 82 -3.36 2.63 7.09
C ILE A 82 -4.07 2.61 8.46
N GLU A 83 -3.80 3.61 9.29
CA GLU A 83 -4.40 3.74 10.62
C GLU A 83 -5.56 4.76 10.59
N ALA A 84 -6.35 4.82 11.66
CA ALA A 84 -7.58 5.62 11.68
C ALA A 84 -7.31 7.14 11.60
N GLU A 85 -6.13 7.58 12.02
CA GLU A 85 -5.64 8.95 11.95
C GLU A 85 -5.10 9.35 10.57
N ASP A 86 -4.85 8.40 9.67
CA ASP A 86 -4.35 8.68 8.33
C ASP A 86 -5.48 9.31 7.49
N THR A 87 -5.17 10.46 6.87
CA THR A 87 -6.13 11.19 6.03
C THR A 87 -5.93 10.91 4.55
N THR A 88 -4.75 10.41 4.15
CA THR A 88 -4.44 9.96 2.79
C THR A 88 -3.61 8.68 2.79
N VAL A 89 -3.61 7.94 1.69
CA VAL A 89 -2.72 6.78 1.50
C VAL A 89 -1.25 7.21 1.59
N GLU A 90 -0.94 8.41 1.12
CA GLU A 90 0.39 9.00 1.21
C GLU A 90 0.82 9.31 2.65
N SER A 91 -0.09 9.82 3.51
CA SER A 91 0.24 10.08 4.92
C SER A 91 0.63 8.80 5.64
N ALA A 92 -0.11 7.71 5.37
CA ALA A 92 0.18 6.38 5.91
C ALA A 92 1.56 5.87 5.47
N ALA A 93 1.96 6.12 4.22
CA ALA A 93 3.27 5.72 3.70
C ALA A 93 4.46 6.51 4.29
N ARG A 94 4.23 7.73 4.79
CA ARG A 94 5.27 8.67 5.24
C ARG A 94 5.59 8.60 6.74
N ARG A 95 4.82 7.85 7.52
CA ARG A 95 4.95 7.71 8.97
C ARG A 95 6.06 6.74 9.38
#